data_AF-T1D493-F1
#
_entry.id   AF-T1D493-F1
#
_cell.length_a   1.000
_cell.length_b   1.000
_cell.length_c   1.000
_cell.angle_alpha   90.00
_cell.angle_beta   90.00
_cell.angle_gamma   90.00
#
_symmetry.space_group_name_H-M   'P 1'
#
loop_
_entity.id
_entity.type
_entity.pdbx_description
1 polymer ?
#
loop_
_entity_poly.entity_id
_entity_poly.type
_entity_poly.pdbx_seq_one_letter_code
_entity_poly.pdbx_strand_id
1 'polypeptide(L)' 'AVRMDALETQPLYHIVSQLVYATPRSQVSDAWIDGRALLRDGALTTLERDVLLRRARHWRQRIATI' A
#
# COMPACT_ATOMS: atom_id res chain seq x y z
N ALA A 1 1.59 4.78 9.27
CA ALA A 1 0.45 5.66 9.54
C ALA A 1 -0.64 5.38 8.52
N VAL A 2 -1.89 5.66 8.89
CA VAL A 2 -3.08 5.44 8.06
C VAL A 2 -3.82 6.77 7.97
N ARG A 3 -4.17 7.18 6.75
CA ARG A 3 -4.98 8.37 6.48
C ARG A 3 -6.45 8.09 6.71
N MET A 4 -7.09 8.90 7.55
CA MET A 4 -8.50 8.77 7.90
C MET A 4 -9.34 10.00 7.51
N ASP A 5 -8.75 10.92 6.76
CA ASP A 5 -9.37 12.12 6.20
C ASP A 5 -9.99 11.89 4.82
N ALA A 6 -9.90 10.67 4.28
CA ALA A 6 -10.46 10.31 3.00
C ALA A 6 -12.00 10.23 3.05
N LEU A 7 -12.64 10.51 1.91
CA LEU A 7 -14.10 10.60 1.77
C LEU A 7 -14.78 9.28 2.20
N GLU A 8 -14.15 8.14 1.91
CA GLU A 8 -14.67 6.80 2.19
C GLU A 8 -14.70 6.46 3.69
N THR A 9 -13.97 7.21 4.51
CA THR A 9 -13.91 7.05 5.98
C THR A 9 -14.74 8.07 6.74
N GLN A 10 -15.58 8.85 6.05
CA GLN A 10 -16.47 9.83 6.69
C GLN A 10 -17.94 9.38 6.68
N PRO A 11 -18.68 9.55 7.80
CA PRO A 11 -18.28 10.17 9.06
C PRO A 11 -17.50 9.22 9.99
N LEU A 12 -16.51 9.76 10.72
CA LEU A 12 -15.67 8.99 11.64
C LEU A 12 -16.29 8.86 13.04
N TYR A 13 -17.10 7.82 13.25
CA TYR A 13 -17.75 7.55 14.55
C TYR A 13 -16.89 6.73 15.51
N HIS A 14 -16.26 5.66 15.02
CA HIS A 14 -15.48 4.74 15.85
C HIS A 14 -14.23 4.25 15.12
N ILE A 15 -13.07 4.75 15.54
CA ILE A 15 -11.80 4.61 14.83
C ILE A 15 -11.31 3.15 14.71
N VAL A 16 -11.55 2.33 15.74
CA VAL A 16 -11.17 0.91 15.73
C VAL A 16 -12.02 0.12 14.73
N SER A 17 -13.31 0.42 14.67
CA SER A 17 -14.23 -0.26 13.75
C SER A 17 -13.94 0.11 12.30
N GLN A 18 -13.56 1.37 12.06
CA GLN A 18 -13.15 1.81 10.73
C GLN A 18 -11.85 1.15 10.26
N LEU A 19 -10.83 1.05 11.12
CA LEU A 19 -9.58 0.37 10.76
C LEU A 19 -9.77 -1.08 10.33
N VAL A 20 -10.72 -1.79 10.94
CA VAL A 20 -10.97 -3.21 10.66
C VAL A 20 -11.87 -3.40 9.44
N TYR A 21 -12.91 -2.59 9.28
CA TYR A 21 -13.97 -2.87 8.30
C TYR A 21 -14.06 -1.87 7.14
N ALA A 22 -13.55 -0.66 7.30
CA ALA A 22 -13.77 0.43 6.35
C ALA A 22 -12.49 1.04 5.78
N THR A 23 -11.30 0.67 6.28
CA THR A 23 -10.01 1.19 5.79
C THR A 23 -9.48 0.34 4.62
N PRO A 24 -9.48 0.85 3.37
CA PRO A 24 -8.87 0.17 2.24
C PRO A 24 -7.35 0.21 2.36
N ARG A 25 -6.65 -0.78 1.78
CA ARG A 25 -5.17 -0.81 1.78
C ARG A 25 -4.51 0.45 1.20
N SER A 26 -5.22 1.21 0.37
CA SER A 26 -4.74 2.46 -0.23
C SER A 26 -4.70 3.65 0.74
N GLN A 27 -5.33 3.55 1.91
CA GLN A 27 -5.29 4.58 2.95
C GLN A 27 -4.04 4.49 3.83
N VAL A 28 -3.20 3.45 3.67
CA VAL A 28 -1.91 3.38 4.36
C VAL A 28 -0.95 4.38 3.72
N SER A 29 -0.60 5.45 4.44
CA SER A 29 0.38 6.45 3.97
C SER A 29 1.81 6.03 4.27
N ASP A 30 2.05 5.42 5.43
CA ASP A 30 3.41 5.18 5.90
C ASP A 30 3.55 3.82 6.56
N ALA A 31 4.68 3.16 6.34
CA ALA A 31 5.01 1.88 6.94
C ALA A 31 6.46 1.89 7.38
N TRP A 32 6.70 1.49 8.63
CA TRP A 32 8.04 1.39 9.21
C TRP A 32 8.25 -0.02 9.76
N ILE A 33 9.47 -0.53 9.58
CA ILE A 33 9.94 -1.78 10.18
C ILE A 33 11.30 -1.48 10.79
N ASP A 34 11.47 -1.76 12.09
CA ASP A 34 12.74 -1.55 12.81
C ASP A 34 13.32 -0.13 12.64
N GLY A 35 12.45 0.89 12.73
CA GLY A 35 12.81 2.30 12.51
C GLY A 35 13.03 2.70 11.04
N ARG A 36 13.08 1.76 10.09
CA ARG A 36 13.23 2.04 8.67
C ARG A 36 11.89 2.29 8.00
N ALA A 37 11.72 3.45 7.38
CA ALA A 37 10.56 3.74 6.53
C ALA A 37 10.64 2.90 5.24
N LEU A 38 9.62 2.08 4.99
CA LEU A 38 9.43 1.28 3.77
C LEU A 38 8.38 1.88 2.83
N LEU A 39 7.43 2.60 3.41
CA LEU A 39 6.42 3.39 2.70
C LEU A 39 6.39 4.77 3.37
N ARG A 40 6.40 5.83 2.58
CA ARG A 40 6.23 7.22 3.05
C ARG A 40 5.33 7.97 2.09
N ASP A 41 4.31 8.67 2.60
CA ASP A 41 3.32 9.41 1.80
C ASP A 41 2.69 8.59 0.66
N GLY A 42 2.50 7.29 0.86
CA GLY A 42 1.95 6.36 -0.13
C GLY A 42 2.96 5.90 -1.20
N ALA A 43 4.22 6.32 -1.12
CA ALA A 43 5.30 5.90 -2.01
C ALA A 43 6.24 4.90 -1.34
N LEU A 44 6.60 3.83 -2.06
CA LEU A 44 7.58 2.84 -1.59
C LEU A 44 8.98 3.45 -1.62
N THR A 45 9.67 3.40 -0.47
CA THR A 45 11.01 4.01 -0.31
C THR A 45 12.13 3.02 -0.58
N THR A 46 11.85 1.71 -0.54
CA THR A 46 12.85 0.64 -0.68
C THR A 46 12.74 -0.16 -1.97
N LEU A 47 11.62 -0.04 -2.67
CA LEU A 47 11.32 -0.81 -3.87
C LEU A 47 11.01 0.13 -5.03
N GLU A 48 11.80 0.02 -6.10
CA GLU A 48 11.49 0.71 -7.34
C GLU A 48 10.32 0.03 -8.06
N ARG A 49 9.20 0.75 -8.15
CA ARG A 49 7.96 0.27 -8.78
C ARG A 49 8.18 -0.20 -10.22
N ASP A 50 8.98 0.53 -10.99
CA ASP A 50 9.23 0.20 -12.40
C ASP A 50 10.08 -1.07 -12.56
N VAL A 51 11.05 -1.28 -11.67
CA VAL A 51 11.85 -2.52 -11.64
C VAL A 51 10.94 -3.72 -11.35
N LEU A 52 10.03 -3.58 -10.38
CA LEU A 52 9.07 -4.63 -10.04
C LEU A 52 8.12 -4.93 -11.20
N LEU A 53 7.57 -3.91 -11.86
CA LEU A 53 6.69 -4.09 -13.02
C LEU A 53 7.42 -4.76 -14.19
N ARG A 54 8.68 -4.39 -14.46
CA ARG A 54 9.50 -5.05 -15.48
C ARG A 54 9.72 -6.53 -15.15
N ARG A 55 10.11 -6.84 -13.90
CA ARG A 55 10.29 -8.24 -13.45
C ARG A 55 9.00 -9.05 -13.56
N ALA A 56 7.86 -8.48 -13.16
CA ALA A 56 6.56 -9.14 -13.27
C ALA A 56 6.19 -9.44 -14.74
N ARG A 57 6.41 -8.49 -15.66
CA ARG A 57 6.17 -8.71 -17.10
C ARG A 57 7.10 -9.77 -17.69
N HIS A 58 8.37 -9.77 -17.28
CA HIS A 58 9.34 -10.78 -17.71
C HIS A 58 8.91 -12.19 -17.27
N TRP A 59 8.49 -12.35 -16.00
CA TRP A 59 7.96 -13.63 -15.52
C TRP A 59 6.68 -14.04 -16.23
N ARG A 60 5.76 -13.10 -16.50
CA ARG A 60 4.56 -13.37 -17.29
C ARG A 60 4.91 -13.94 -18.68
N GLN A 61 5.91 -13.37 -19.36
CA GLN A 61 6.36 -13.86 -20.66
C GLN A 61 6.95 -15.27 -20.58
N ARG A 62 7.79 -15.53 -19.56
CA ARG A 62 8.37 -16.85 -19.33
C ARG A 62 7.31 -17.92 -19.09
N ILE A 63 6.33 -17.64 -18.24
CA ILE A 63 5.24 -18.57 -17.92
C ILE A 63 4.37 -18.83 -19.16
N ALA A 64 4.08 -17.80 -19.96
CA ALA A 64 3.25 -17.94 -21.17
C ALA A 64 3.92 -18.74 -22.30
N THR A 65 5.22 -19.03 -22.19
CA THR A 65 5.99 -19.81 -23.17
C THR A 65 6.16 -21.28 -22.73
N ILE A 66 5.62 -21.64 -21.55
CA ILE A 66 5.48 -23.03 -21.07
C ILE A 66 4.14 -23.56 -21.57
#